data_AF-A0A8J3ZMA1-F1
#
_entry.id   AF-A0A8J3ZMA1-F1
#
_cell.length_a   1.000
_cell.length_b   1.000
_cell.length_c   1.000
_cell.angle_alpha   90.00
_cell.angle_beta   90.00
_cell.angle_gamma   90.00
#
_symmetry.space_group_name_H-M   'P 1'
#
loop_
_entity.id
_entity.type
_entity.pdbx_description
1 polymer ?
#
loop_
_entity_poly.entity_id
_entity_poly.type
_entity_poly.pdbx_seq_one_letter_code
_entity_poly.pdbx_strand_id
1 'polypeptide(L)' 'MGLYAAAGIGWYLLIEHEPVNSLTLRLNELDGRHYVERAMARQGEILTSERPFPFTLDTRSLVR' A
#
# COMPACT_ATOMS: atom_id res chain seq x y z
N MET A 1 -0.88 12.87 -4.49
CA MET A 1 -0.60 11.72 -5.38
C MET A 1 -0.45 12.08 -6.86
N GLY A 2 -0.93 13.24 -7.35
CA GLY A 2 -0.81 13.60 -8.78
C GLY A 2 0.61 13.69 -9.34
N LEU A 3 1.60 14.11 -8.53
CA LEU A 3 3.00 14.18 -8.96
C LEU A 3 3.60 12.79 -9.25
N TYR A 4 3.21 11.75 -8.51
CA TYR A 4 3.71 10.39 -8.73
C TYR A 4 3.11 9.78 -10.01
N ALA A 5 1.83 10.05 -10.26
CA ALA A 5 1.16 9.65 -11.50
C ALA A 5 1.77 10.39 -12.70
N ALA A 6 2.03 11.70 -12.57
CA ALA A 6 2.70 12.49 -13.62
C ALA A 6 4.14 12.00 -13.89
N ALA A 7 4.83 11.49 -12.87
CA ALA A 7 6.15 10.87 -13.00
C ALA A 7 6.11 9.42 -13.50
N GLY A 8 4.93 8.83 -13.71
CA GLY A 8 4.79 7.46 -14.22
C GLY A 8 5.19 6.37 -13.23
N ILE A 9 5.17 6.63 -11.93
CA ILE A 9 5.49 5.62 -10.91
C ILE A 9 4.38 4.56 -10.92
N GLY A 10 4.67 3.37 -11.42
CA GLY A 10 3.66 2.32 -11.66
C GLY A 10 2.96 1.80 -10.40
N TRP A 11 3.64 1.82 -9.26
CA TRP A 11 3.11 1.29 -8.00
C TRP A 11 3.58 2.13 -6.82
N TYR A 12 2.73 2.29 -5.81
CA TYR A 12 3.16 2.79 -4.51
C TYR A 12 2.37 2.15 -3.38
N LEU A 13 3.00 2.02 -2.22
CA LEU A 13 2.39 1.58 -0.98
C LEU A 13 2.22 2.79 -0.07
N LEU A 14 0.98 3.11 0.28
CA LEU A 14 0.68 4.11 1.31
C LEU A 14 0.62 3.43 2.67
N ILE A 15 1.27 4.04 3.66
CA ILE A 15 1.21 3.63 5.06
C ILE A 15 0.59 4.78 5.83
N GLU A 16 -0.61 4.56 6.36
CA GLU A 16 -1.32 5.52 7.19
C GLU A 16 -1.22 5.07 8.65
N HIS A 17 -0.64 5.91 9.51
CA HIS A 17 -0.63 5.67 10.95
C HIS A 17 -1.95 6.15 11.54
N GLU A 18 -2.59 5.27 12.30
CA GLU A 18 -3.82 5.55 13.04
C GLU A 18 -3.49 5.77 14.53
N PRO A 19 -4.39 6.38 15.32
CA PRO A 19 -4.20 6.49 16.75
C PRO A 19 -4.04 5.11 17.41
N VAL A 20 -3.08 4.99 18.34
CA VAL A 20 -2.77 3.77 19.12
C VAL A 20 -2.24 2.61 18.26
N ASN A 21 -0.91 2.56 18.09
CA ASN A 21 -0.12 1.42 17.56
C ASN A 21 -0.77 0.64 16.40
N SER A 22 -1.45 1.36 15.52
CA SER A 22 -2.17 0.79 14.40
C SER A 22 -1.79 1.51 13.13
N LEU A 23 -1.78 0.75 12.04
CA LEU A 23 -1.53 1.27 10.71
C LEU A 23 -2.47 0.62 9.70
N THR A 24 -2.63 1.33 8.59
CA THR A 24 -3.32 0.87 7.40
C THR A 24 -2.33 0.93 6.23
N LEU A 25 -2.20 -0.20 5.53
CA LEU A 25 -1.45 -0.31 4.29
C LEU A 25 -2.42 -0.26 3.11
N ARG A 26 -2.10 0.53 2.08
CA ARG A 26 -2.83 0.55 0.80
C ARG A 26 -1.88 0.46 -0.37
N LEU A 27 -1.92 -0.66 -1.08
CA LEU A 27 -1.16 -0.84 -2.31
C LEU A 27 -1.96 -0.26 -3.49
N ASN A 28 -1.32 0.61 -4.25
CA ASN A 28 -1.94 1.30 -5.36
C ASN A 28 -1.15 1.07 -6.65
N GLU A 29 -1.86 0.81 -7.75
CA GLU A 29 -1.32 0.67 -9.10
C GLU A 29 -1.72 1.87 -9.95
N LEU A 30 -0.81 2.38 -10.77
CA LEU A 30 -1.11 3.41 -11.76
C LEU A 30 -1.89 2.78 -12.91
N ASP A 31 -3.13 3.23 -13.09
CA ASP A 31 -4.01 2.90 -14.21
C ASP A 31 -4.21 4.15 -15.08
N GLY A 32 -3.46 4.21 -16.17
CA GLY A 32 -3.37 5.38 -17.04
C GLY A 32 -2.79 6.60 -16.30
N ARG A 33 -3.65 7.46 -15.76
CA ARG A 33 -3.26 8.71 -15.06
C ARG A 33 -3.73 8.76 -13.60
N HIS A 34 -4.37 7.71 -13.11
CA HIS A 34 -4.91 7.67 -11.76
C HIS A 34 -4.47 6.41 -11.06
N TYR A 35 -4.39 6.47 -9.74
CA TYR A 35 -4.07 5.32 -8.94
C TYR A 35 -5.32 4.58 -8.50
N VAL A 36 -5.27 3.26 -8.59
CA VAL A 36 -6.33 2.36 -8.14
C VAL A 36 -5.78 1.49 -7.02
N GLU A 37 -6.51 1.43 -5.89
CA GLU A 37 -6.18 0.53 -4.80
C GLU A 37 -6.33 -0.91 -5.27
N ARG A 38 -5.28 -1.71 -5.10
CA ARG A 38 -5.24 -3.13 -5.47
C ARG A 38 -5.32 -4.05 -4.26
N ALA A 39 -4.82 -3.60 -3.12
CA ALA A 39 -4.91 -4.34 -1.87
C ALA A 39 -4.83 -3.39 -0.67
N MET A 40 -5.47 -3.80 0.42
CA MET A 40 -5.47 -3.09 1.69
C MET A 40 -5.23 -4.09 2.82
N ALA A 41 -4.50 -3.67 3.85
CA ALA A 41 -4.38 -4.42 5.10
C ALA A 41 -4.40 -3.46 6.28
N ARG A 42 -5.20 -3.77 7.30
CA ARG A 42 -5.24 -3.07 8.58
C ARG A 42 -4.31 -3.74 9.59
N GLN A 43 -4.14 -3.08 10.73
CA GLN A 43 -3.40 -3.63 11.86
C GLN A 43 -3.86 -5.05 12.22
N GLY A 44 -2.91 -5.97 12.26
CA GLY A 44 -3.15 -7.39 12.53
C GLY A 44 -3.44 -8.23 11.28
N GLU A 45 -3.49 -7.65 10.09
CA GLU A 45 -3.67 -8.36 8.82
C GLU A 45 -2.34 -8.50 8.06
N ILE A 46 -2.35 -9.38 7.05
CA ILE A 46 -1.23 -9.58 6.12
C ILE A 46 -1.63 -9.02 4.76
N LEU A 47 -0.86 -8.05 4.26
CA LEU A 47 -0.99 -7.59 2.88
C LEU A 47 -0.30 -8.58 1.96
N THR A 48 -1.01 -9.08 0.95
CA THR A 48 -0.45 -9.98 -0.07
C THR A 48 -0.68 -9.40 -1.46
N SER A 49 0.30 -9.51 -2.36
CA SER A 49 0.11 -9.13 -3.76
C SER A 49 1.02 -9.93 -4.67
N GLU A 50 0.52 -10.29 -5.85
CA GLU A 50 1.29 -10.93 -6.94
C GLU A 50 1.98 -9.89 -7.84
N ARG A 51 1.59 -8.61 -7.73
CA ARG A 51 2.14 -7.50 -8.50
C ARG A 51 2.54 -6.34 -7.58
N PRO A 52 3.58 -5.54 -7.91
CA PRO A 52 4.42 -5.62 -9.11
C PRO A 52 5.34 -6.85 -9.15
N PHE A 53 5.52 -7.52 -8.02
CA PHE A 53 6.11 -8.84 -7.86
C PHE A 53 5.41 -9.53 -6.69
N PRO A 54 5.51 -10.86 -6.53
CA PRO A 54 4.92 -11.56 -5.40
C PRO A 54 5.56 -11.12 -4.07
N PHE A 55 4.75 -10.64 -3.13
CA PHE A 55 5.20 -10.34 -1.77
C PHE A 55 4.09 -10.51 -0.72
N THR A 56 4.52 -10.63 0.53
CA THR A 56 3.65 -10.59 1.71
C THR A 56 4.23 -9.62 2.74
N LEU A 57 3.37 -8.94 3.49
CA LEU A 57 3.76 -7.99 4.52
C LEU A 57 2.80 -8.09 5.71
N ASP A 58 3.30 -8.61 6.84
CA ASP A 58 2.52 -8.68 8.09
C ASP A 58 2.58 -7.34 8.80
N THR A 59 1.43 -6.69 8.97
CA THR A 59 1.31 -5.39 9.66
C THR A 59 1.77 -5.45 11.12
N ARG A 60 1.74 -6.62 11.76
CA ARG A 60 2.25 -6.81 13.13
C ARG A 60 3.76 -6.64 13.24
N SER A 61 4.49 -6.84 12.13
CA SER A 61 5.95 -6.65 12.10
C SER A 61 6.38 -5.19 11.93
N LEU A 62 5.43 -4.29 11.63
CA LEU A 62 5.68 -2.89 11.30
C LEU A 62 5.37 -1.91 12.44
N VAL A 63 4.75 -2.38 13.52
CA VAL A 63 4.46 -1.59 14.72
C VAL A 63 5.24 -2.14 15.92
N ARG A 64 5.60 -1.27 16.87
CA ARG A 64 6.39 -1.63 18.07
C ARG A 64 5.59 -1.42 19.34
#